data_AF-A0A3E2HF53-F1
#
_entry.id   AF-A0A3E2HF53-F1
#
_cell.length_a   1.000
_cell.length_b   1.000
_cell.length_c   1.000
_cell.angle_alpha   90.00
_cell.angle_beta   90.00
_cell.angle_gamma   90.00
#
_symmetry.space_group_name_H-M   'P 1'
#
loop_
_entity.id
_entity.type
_entity.pdbx_description
1 polymer ?
#
loop_
_entity_poly.entity_id
_entity_poly.type
_entity_poly.pdbx_seq_one_letter_code
_entity_poly.pdbx_strand_id
1 'polypeptide(L)'
;MSRASGSSRRRTQQQRAADRETEAQIEEIKGFVTSLYEVASQRPQEWEAYLPSARSTMSALDRLRFFRNPDRFAEQIWIIQGFQDYAFHDPDSGAIQTVAEWCQGAWLSVLRSYPENMECLSGLGQNWHQRAQATLARIHNEESSESSSGGSGPNAQASARTESPLYVEARGYLHPAVDFYHRAVTAADLRNVTTGDLLSSAAEAHMSMGSVSGSPADEQYFVSAIHYLRRAQALPDYQISAHLEQYLNDYGRYVN
;
A
#
# COMPACT_ATOMS: atom_id res chain seq x y z
N MET A 1 41.46 -13.57 -45.68
CA MET A 1 40.56 -12.58 -45.04
C MET A 1 39.86 -13.26 -43.87
N SER A 2 40.38 -13.15 -42.64
CA SER A 2 39.79 -13.84 -41.45
C SER A 2 39.98 -13.02 -40.16
N ARG A 3 39.39 -11.83 -40.06
CA ARG A 3 39.47 -10.96 -38.86
C ARG A 3 38.13 -10.69 -38.14
N ALA A 4 37.00 -11.24 -38.62
CA ALA A 4 35.68 -10.92 -38.06
C ALA A 4 35.25 -11.79 -36.85
N SER A 5 35.75 -13.02 -36.67
CA SER A 5 35.24 -13.94 -35.63
C SER A 5 35.70 -13.66 -34.20
N GLY A 6 36.80 -12.93 -33.98
CA GLY A 6 37.33 -12.65 -32.64
C GLY A 6 36.56 -11.56 -31.87
N SER A 7 36.03 -10.57 -32.60
CA SER A 7 35.30 -9.43 -32.02
C SER A 7 33.92 -9.84 -31.48
N SER A 8 33.21 -10.71 -32.20
CA SER A 8 31.89 -11.21 -31.80
C SER A 8 31.97 -12.05 -30.51
N ARG A 9 32.93 -13.00 -30.41
CA ARG A 9 33.11 -13.83 -29.21
C ARG A 9 33.46 -12.99 -27.96
N ARG A 10 34.32 -11.98 -28.10
CA ARG A 10 34.74 -11.12 -26.98
C ARG A 10 33.57 -10.26 -26.47
N ARG A 11 32.73 -9.75 -27.36
CA ARG A 11 31.51 -8.99 -27.01
C ARG A 11 30.48 -9.87 -26.28
N THR A 12 30.25 -11.10 -26.76
CA THR A 12 29.35 -12.04 -26.07
C THR A 12 29.85 -12.42 -24.68
N GLN A 13 31.16 -12.56 -24.50
CA GLN A 13 31.75 -12.90 -23.20
C GLN A 13 31.67 -11.73 -22.20
N GLN A 14 31.86 -10.48 -22.66
CA GLN A 14 31.67 -9.29 -21.84
C GLN A 14 30.21 -9.08 -21.44
N GLN A 15 29.27 -9.28 -22.36
CA GLN A 15 27.84 -9.21 -22.06
C GLN A 15 27.46 -10.21 -20.96
N ARG A 16 27.87 -11.48 -21.10
CA ARG A 16 27.61 -12.52 -20.08
C ARG A 16 28.22 -12.22 -18.71
N ALA A 17 29.35 -11.51 -18.67
CA ALA A 17 29.97 -11.12 -17.41
C ALA A 17 29.16 -10.02 -16.72
N ALA A 18 28.74 -8.99 -17.47
CA ALA A 18 27.86 -7.93 -16.97
C ALA A 18 26.49 -8.47 -16.53
N ASP A 19 25.93 -9.43 -17.26
CA ASP A 19 24.66 -10.07 -16.89
C ASP A 19 24.80 -10.83 -15.55
N ARG A 20 25.92 -11.53 -15.35
CA ARG A 20 26.20 -12.24 -14.08
C ARG A 20 26.41 -11.30 -12.90
N GLU A 21 27.09 -10.18 -13.12
CA GLU A 21 27.30 -9.16 -12.09
C GLU A 21 25.96 -8.52 -11.69
N THR A 22 25.10 -8.24 -12.68
CA THR A 22 23.74 -7.74 -12.45
C THR A 22 22.90 -8.73 -11.63
N GLU A 23 22.95 -10.03 -11.96
CA GLU A 23 22.23 -11.05 -11.21
C GLU A 23 22.73 -11.18 -9.78
N ALA A 24 24.06 -11.18 -9.57
CA ALA A 24 24.64 -11.24 -8.24
C ALA A 24 24.21 -10.04 -7.38
N GLN A 25 24.14 -8.84 -7.98
CA GLN A 25 23.64 -7.66 -7.31
C GLN A 25 22.15 -7.78 -6.94
N ILE A 26 21.32 -8.37 -7.82
CA ILE A 26 19.89 -8.59 -7.54
C ILE A 26 19.70 -9.58 -6.38
N GLU A 27 20.50 -10.65 -6.33
CA GLU A 27 20.44 -11.62 -5.23
C GLU A 27 20.87 -11.00 -3.88
N GLU A 28 21.88 -10.13 -3.88
CA GLU A 28 22.26 -9.36 -2.67
C GLU A 28 21.11 -8.46 -2.21
N ILE A 29 20.45 -7.75 -3.14
CA ILE A 29 19.29 -6.91 -2.86
C ILE A 29 18.15 -7.74 -2.24
N LYS A 30 17.89 -8.94 -2.76
CA LYS A 30 16.86 -9.84 -2.23
C LYS A 30 17.21 -10.30 -0.81
N GLY A 31 18.47 -10.65 -0.56
CA GLY A 31 18.94 -10.94 0.80
C GLY A 31 18.66 -9.78 1.76
N PHE A 32 18.95 -8.55 1.35
CA PHE A 32 18.70 -7.37 2.17
C PHE A 32 17.21 -7.07 2.39
N VAL A 33 16.36 -7.24 1.38
CA VAL A 33 14.90 -7.06 1.51
C VAL A 33 14.32 -8.05 2.53
N THR A 34 14.84 -9.28 2.60
CA THR A 34 14.47 -10.25 3.63
C THR A 34 14.75 -9.70 5.03
N SER A 35 15.92 -9.09 5.23
CA SER A 35 16.26 -8.43 6.51
C SER A 35 15.34 -7.26 6.83
N LEU A 36 14.86 -6.51 5.82
CA LEU A 36 13.88 -5.43 6.04
C LEU A 36 12.56 -5.96 6.58
N TYR A 37 12.05 -7.07 6.02
CA TYR A 37 10.84 -7.73 6.53
C TYR A 37 11.00 -8.18 7.99
N GLU A 38 12.14 -8.77 8.33
CA GLU A 38 12.43 -9.20 9.71
C GLU A 38 12.45 -8.02 10.68
N VAL A 39 13.05 -6.90 10.29
CA VAL A 39 13.08 -5.68 11.10
C VAL A 39 11.67 -5.12 11.29
N ALA A 40 10.91 -4.97 10.20
CA ALA A 40 9.54 -4.45 10.26
C ALA A 40 8.62 -5.31 11.14
N SER A 41 8.74 -6.64 11.07
CA SER A 41 7.85 -7.56 11.77
C SER A 41 8.24 -7.89 13.21
N GLN A 42 9.53 -7.97 13.52
CA GLN A 42 10.00 -8.49 14.82
C GLN A 42 10.74 -7.45 15.66
N ARG A 43 11.36 -6.47 15.03
CA ARG A 43 12.24 -5.50 15.69
C ARG A 43 12.01 -4.08 15.14
N PRO A 44 10.76 -3.59 15.10
CA PRO A 44 10.44 -2.32 14.46
C PRO A 44 11.23 -1.15 15.06
N GLN A 45 11.58 -1.20 16.35
CA GLN A 45 12.42 -0.21 17.02
C GLN A 45 13.83 -0.04 16.43
N GLU A 46 14.33 -1.01 15.66
CA GLU A 46 15.67 -0.98 15.06
C GLU A 46 15.69 -0.42 13.63
N TRP A 47 14.55 0.03 13.10
CA TRP A 47 14.43 0.45 11.71
C TRP A 47 15.49 1.49 11.29
N GLU A 48 15.80 2.47 12.16
CA GLU A 48 16.73 3.56 11.83
C GLU A 48 18.12 3.07 11.41
N ALA A 49 18.60 1.98 12.02
CA ALA A 49 19.90 1.39 11.72
C ALA A 49 20.00 0.84 10.28
N TYR A 50 18.86 0.48 9.68
CA TYR A 50 18.78 -0.10 8.34
C TYR A 50 18.56 0.96 7.25
N LEU A 51 18.21 2.19 7.62
CA LEU A 51 17.87 3.26 6.67
C LEU A 51 18.98 3.60 5.66
N PRO A 52 20.28 3.70 6.04
CA PRO A 52 21.35 3.96 5.07
C PRO A 52 21.45 2.86 4.00
N SER A 53 21.36 1.60 4.42
CA SER A 53 21.41 0.43 3.53
C SER A 53 20.17 0.34 2.64
N ALA A 54 18.99 0.69 3.18
CA ALA A 54 17.76 0.80 2.41
C ALA A 54 17.91 1.82 1.26
N ARG A 55 18.39 3.04 1.55
CA ARG A 55 18.63 4.08 0.54
C ARG A 55 19.65 3.68 -0.52
N SER A 56 20.72 3.00 -0.12
CA SER A 56 21.72 2.46 -1.04
C SER A 56 21.11 1.43 -2.01
N THR A 57 20.29 0.53 -1.46
CA THR A 57 19.57 -0.51 -2.21
C THR A 57 18.56 0.08 -3.18
N MET A 58 17.75 1.05 -2.74
CA MET A 58 16.82 1.79 -3.61
C MET A 58 17.56 2.42 -4.80
N SER A 59 18.70 3.09 -4.52
CA SER A 59 19.53 3.71 -5.56
C SER A 59 20.12 2.68 -6.53
N ALA A 60 20.44 1.47 -6.07
CA ALA A 60 20.91 0.39 -6.91
C ALA A 60 19.80 -0.11 -7.86
N LEU A 61 18.59 -0.35 -7.34
CA LEU A 61 17.42 -0.74 -8.12
C LEU A 61 17.06 0.29 -9.20
N ASP A 62 17.16 1.58 -8.88
CA ASP A 62 16.91 2.67 -9.83
C ASP A 62 17.94 2.67 -10.97
N ARG A 63 19.23 2.48 -10.65
CA ARG A 63 20.31 2.37 -11.66
C ARG A 63 20.11 1.17 -12.58
N LEU A 64 19.69 0.04 -12.02
CA LEU A 64 19.37 -1.18 -12.77
C LEU A 64 18.10 -1.04 -13.62
N ARG A 65 17.29 0.01 -13.39
CA ARG A 65 15.94 0.16 -13.96
C ARG A 65 15.08 -1.07 -13.69
N PHE A 66 15.23 -1.66 -12.50
CA PHE A 66 14.70 -2.97 -12.16
C PHE A 66 13.19 -3.06 -12.39
N PHE A 67 12.43 -2.03 -12.01
CA PHE A 67 10.97 -1.94 -12.16
C PHE A 67 10.47 -1.62 -13.57
N ARG A 68 11.36 -1.63 -14.58
CA ARG A 68 10.98 -1.54 -16.00
C ARG A 68 11.17 -2.87 -16.73
N ASN A 69 11.68 -3.90 -16.05
CA ASN A 69 11.91 -5.21 -16.64
C ASN A 69 10.67 -6.11 -16.45
N PRO A 70 9.83 -6.35 -17.46
CA PRO A 70 8.60 -7.13 -17.30
C PRO A 70 8.87 -8.58 -16.85
N ASP A 71 10.03 -9.15 -17.19
CA ASP A 71 10.35 -10.56 -16.91
C ASP A 71 10.58 -10.85 -15.42
N ARG A 72 10.66 -9.82 -14.58
CA ARG A 72 10.90 -9.92 -13.13
C ARG A 72 9.70 -9.54 -12.28
N PHE A 73 8.50 -9.63 -12.84
CA PHE A 73 7.27 -9.16 -12.19
C PHE A 73 7.16 -9.62 -10.72
N ALA A 74 7.23 -10.93 -10.44
CA ALA A 74 7.10 -11.45 -9.08
C ALA A 74 8.15 -10.87 -8.10
N GLU A 75 9.40 -10.71 -8.54
CA GLU A 75 10.46 -10.11 -7.73
C GLU A 75 10.22 -8.62 -7.50
N GLN A 76 9.68 -7.90 -8.48
CA GLN A 76 9.33 -6.49 -8.33
C GLN A 76 8.27 -6.29 -7.26
N ILE A 77 7.18 -7.06 -7.31
CA ILE A 77 6.11 -7.01 -6.32
C ILE A 77 6.69 -7.26 -4.92
N TRP A 78 7.42 -8.36 -4.77
CA TRP A 78 7.96 -8.78 -3.48
C TRP A 78 8.97 -7.77 -2.90
N ILE A 79 9.83 -7.19 -3.74
CA ILE A 79 10.78 -6.14 -3.31
C ILE A 79 10.04 -4.89 -2.86
N ILE A 80 9.06 -4.41 -3.63
CA ILE A 80 8.34 -3.19 -3.28
C ILE A 80 7.56 -3.39 -1.97
N GLN A 81 6.91 -4.54 -1.80
CA GLN A 81 6.23 -4.89 -0.56
C GLN A 81 7.17 -4.85 0.66
N GLY A 82 8.38 -5.40 0.56
CA GLY A 82 9.31 -5.41 1.69
C GLY A 82 9.82 -4.03 2.08
N PHE A 83 10.05 -3.16 1.08
CA PHE A 83 10.35 -1.76 1.36
C PHE A 83 9.14 -1.00 1.93
N GLN A 84 7.93 -1.33 1.49
CA GLN A 84 6.71 -0.71 1.98
C GLN A 84 6.43 -1.11 3.43
N ASP A 85 6.50 -2.38 3.78
CA ASP A 85 6.33 -2.86 5.16
C ASP A 85 7.36 -2.24 6.09
N TYR A 86 8.61 -2.10 5.63
CA TYR A 86 9.65 -1.36 6.34
C TYR A 86 9.35 0.14 6.49
N ALA A 87 8.82 0.78 5.43
CA ALA A 87 8.46 2.18 5.47
C ALA A 87 7.34 2.48 6.48
N PHE A 88 6.43 1.53 6.68
CA PHE A 88 5.28 1.61 7.58
C PHE A 88 5.38 0.61 8.74
N HIS A 89 6.59 0.44 9.28
CA HIS A 89 6.87 -0.48 10.39
C HIS A 89 6.06 -0.18 11.67
N ASP A 90 5.60 1.07 11.83
CA ASP A 90 4.67 1.50 12.86
C ASP A 90 3.53 2.31 12.18
N PRO A 91 2.30 1.76 12.11
CA PRO A 91 1.16 2.43 11.49
C PRO A 91 0.79 3.78 12.11
N ASP A 92 1.02 3.96 13.42
CA ASP A 92 0.54 5.12 14.17
C ASP A 92 1.61 6.23 14.27
N SER A 93 2.89 5.86 14.26
CA SER A 93 4.01 6.81 14.29
C SER A 93 4.30 7.47 12.94
N GLY A 94 3.69 6.97 11.87
CA GLY A 94 3.85 7.46 10.51
C GLY A 94 4.97 6.79 9.73
N ALA A 95 5.19 7.28 8.51
CA ALA A 95 6.02 6.60 7.53
C ALA A 95 7.46 7.11 7.50
N ILE A 96 8.38 6.23 7.12
CA ILE A 96 9.68 6.65 6.58
C ILE A 96 9.44 7.29 5.21
N GLN A 97 9.17 8.60 5.20
CA GLN A 97 8.64 9.33 4.04
C GLN A 97 9.40 9.06 2.73
N THR A 98 10.74 9.10 2.77
CA THR A 98 11.57 8.87 1.58
C THR A 98 11.41 7.47 0.99
N VAL A 99 11.14 6.47 1.82
CA VAL A 99 10.96 5.08 1.38
C VAL A 99 9.52 4.88 0.87
N ALA A 100 8.53 5.42 1.56
CA ALA A 100 7.13 5.36 1.15
C ALA A 100 6.89 5.99 -0.23
N GLU A 101 7.45 7.18 -0.48
CA GLU A 101 7.38 7.88 -1.77
C GLU A 101 8.04 7.10 -2.90
N TRP A 102 9.19 6.47 -2.60
CA TRP A 102 9.86 5.62 -3.57
C TRP A 102 9.05 4.36 -3.89
N CYS A 103 8.43 3.72 -2.89
CA CYS A 103 7.55 2.56 -3.11
C CYS A 103 6.38 2.94 -4.03
N GLN A 104 5.76 4.10 -3.81
CA GLN A 104 4.71 4.61 -4.69
C GLN A 104 5.22 4.77 -6.14
N GLY A 105 6.40 5.35 -6.33
CA GLY A 105 7.03 5.49 -7.64
C GLY A 105 7.34 4.14 -8.31
N ALA A 106 7.84 3.17 -7.54
CA ALA A 106 8.13 1.82 -8.01
C ALA A 106 6.86 1.08 -8.43
N TRP A 107 5.80 1.12 -7.61
CA TRP A 107 4.50 0.57 -7.97
C TRP A 107 3.95 1.17 -9.25
N LEU A 108 3.97 2.51 -9.39
CA LEU A 108 3.53 3.19 -10.61
C LEU A 108 4.37 2.81 -11.82
N SER A 109 5.66 2.51 -11.65
CA SER A 109 6.52 2.01 -12.73
C SER A 109 6.05 0.63 -13.20
N VAL A 110 5.78 -0.30 -12.28
CA VAL A 110 5.31 -1.66 -12.60
C VAL A 110 3.91 -1.61 -13.20
N LEU A 111 3.01 -0.81 -12.64
CA LEU A 111 1.62 -0.65 -13.11
C LEU A 111 1.56 -0.16 -14.57
N ARG A 112 2.52 0.65 -15.04
CA ARG A 112 2.56 1.06 -16.46
C ARG A 112 2.70 -0.13 -17.42
N SER A 113 3.42 -1.16 -17.01
CA SER A 113 3.57 -2.40 -17.78
C SER A 113 2.40 -3.35 -17.57
N TYR A 114 1.69 -3.22 -16.43
CA TYR A 114 0.60 -4.11 -16.03
C TYR A 114 -0.63 -3.33 -15.48
N PRO A 115 -1.35 -2.56 -16.31
CA PRO A 115 -2.32 -1.55 -15.82
C PRO A 115 -3.52 -2.06 -15.03
N GLU A 116 -3.86 -3.34 -15.23
CA GLU A 116 -4.99 -4.02 -14.59
C GLU A 116 -4.54 -5.16 -13.69
N ASN A 117 -3.26 -5.20 -13.29
CA ASN A 117 -2.78 -6.22 -12.38
C ASN A 117 -3.22 -5.92 -10.94
N MET A 118 -3.91 -6.89 -10.35
CA MET A 118 -4.51 -6.73 -9.02
C MET A 118 -3.48 -6.53 -7.91
N GLU A 119 -2.31 -7.15 -7.99
CA GLU A 119 -1.26 -7.03 -6.96
C GLU A 119 -0.66 -5.62 -6.97
N CYS A 120 -0.42 -5.04 -8.16
CA CYS A 120 0.04 -3.67 -8.28
C CYS A 120 -0.99 -2.65 -7.79
N LEU A 121 -2.27 -2.85 -8.16
CA LEU A 121 -3.35 -1.96 -7.76
C LEU A 121 -3.58 -2.04 -6.23
N SER A 122 -3.62 -3.25 -5.67
CA SER A 122 -3.76 -3.46 -4.22
C SER A 122 -2.56 -2.90 -3.46
N GLY A 123 -1.33 -3.08 -3.96
CA GLY A 123 -0.12 -2.53 -3.36
C GLY A 123 -0.12 -1.00 -3.30
N LEU A 124 -0.60 -0.33 -4.37
CA LEU A 124 -0.81 1.12 -4.37
C LEU A 124 -1.91 1.56 -3.42
N GLY A 125 -3.03 0.85 -3.40
CA GLY A 125 -4.12 1.08 -2.43
C GLY A 125 -3.60 1.07 -1.01
N GLN A 126 -2.82 0.04 -0.66
CA GLN A 126 -2.19 -0.13 0.64
C GLN A 126 -1.20 0.99 0.94
N ASN A 127 -0.36 1.38 -0.03
CA ASN A 127 0.61 2.45 0.16
C ASN A 127 -0.09 3.77 0.54
N TRP A 128 -1.15 4.12 -0.20
CA TRP A 128 -1.93 5.34 0.08
C TRP A 128 -2.69 5.26 1.39
N HIS A 129 -3.28 4.09 1.71
CA HIS A 129 -4.00 3.90 2.96
C HIS A 129 -3.09 3.98 4.18
N GLN A 130 -1.92 3.36 4.13
CA GLN A 130 -0.91 3.41 5.20
C GLN A 130 -0.42 4.84 5.45
N ARG A 131 -0.28 5.66 4.40
CA ARG A 131 0.08 7.09 4.54
C ARG A 131 -0.97 7.91 5.29
N ALA A 132 -2.24 7.48 5.24
CA ALA A 132 -3.31 8.16 5.96
C ALA A 132 -3.30 7.86 7.47
N GLN A 133 -2.73 6.73 7.91
CA GLN A 133 -2.90 6.21 9.27
C GLN A 133 -2.43 7.18 10.35
N ALA A 134 -1.24 7.77 10.22
CA ALA A 134 -0.75 8.75 11.19
C ALA A 134 -1.67 9.99 11.30
N THR A 135 -2.24 10.44 10.18
CA THR A 135 -3.20 11.57 10.19
C THR A 135 -4.53 11.15 10.83
N LEU A 136 -5.00 9.93 10.56
CA LEU A 136 -6.20 9.37 11.19
C LEU A 136 -6.03 9.20 12.70
N ALA A 137 -4.87 8.72 13.16
CA ALA A 137 -4.56 8.60 14.58
C ALA A 137 -4.58 9.98 15.29
N ARG A 138 -4.07 11.02 14.63
CA ARG A 138 -4.13 12.41 15.13
C ARG A 138 -5.56 12.92 15.24
N ILE A 139 -6.39 12.69 14.23
CA ILE A 139 -7.82 13.03 14.25
C ILE A 139 -8.51 12.36 15.46
N HIS A 140 -8.31 11.06 15.63
CA HIS A 140 -8.90 10.30 16.73
C HIS A 140 -8.46 10.82 18.12
N ASN A 141 -7.19 11.23 18.25
CA ASN A 141 -6.66 11.79 19.49
C ASN A 141 -7.26 13.18 19.81
N GLU A 142 -7.48 14.03 18.80
CA GLU A 142 -8.14 15.32 18.97
C GLU A 142 -9.61 15.13 19.39
N GLU A 143 -10.34 14.21 18.76
CA GLU A 143 -11.74 13.89 19.09
C GLU A 143 -11.92 13.32 20.50
N SER A 144 -11.00 12.44 20.91
CA SER A 144 -10.98 11.86 22.26
C SER A 144 -10.73 12.93 23.33
N SER A 145 -9.88 13.91 23.02
CA SER A 145 -9.53 15.00 23.94
C SER A 145 -10.70 15.97 24.11
N GLU A 146 -11.40 16.33 23.02
CA GLU A 146 -12.53 17.27 23.06
C GLU A 146 -13.78 16.68 23.74
N SER A 147 -13.97 15.36 23.67
CA SER A 147 -15.09 14.66 24.34
C SER A 147 -15.03 14.79 25.87
N SER A 148 -13.85 15.11 26.42
CA SER A 148 -13.65 15.36 27.86
C SER A 148 -13.98 16.80 28.28
N SER A 149 -14.13 17.73 27.33
CA SER A 149 -14.46 19.14 27.56
C SER A 149 -15.86 19.44 27.00
N GLY A 150 -16.89 19.21 27.81
CA GLY A 150 -18.29 19.38 27.40
C GLY A 150 -18.57 20.79 26.84
N GLY A 151 -18.85 20.89 25.54
CA GLY A 151 -19.09 22.20 24.91
C GLY A 151 -19.58 22.19 23.45
N SER A 152 -20.91 22.33 23.31
CA SER A 152 -21.65 22.96 22.20
C SER A 152 -22.06 22.12 20.97
N GLY A 153 -23.37 22.11 20.68
CA GLY A 153 -24.06 21.87 19.39
C GLY A 153 -23.47 20.88 18.36
N PRO A 154 -24.04 19.67 18.18
CA PRO A 154 -23.41 18.58 17.42
C PRO A 154 -23.24 18.81 15.90
N ASN A 155 -24.14 19.55 15.22
CA ASN A 155 -24.13 19.61 13.75
C ASN A 155 -23.20 20.67 13.14
N ALA A 156 -23.09 21.86 13.74
CA ALA A 156 -22.25 22.93 13.16
C ALA A 156 -20.75 22.68 13.38
N GLN A 157 -20.39 22.05 14.49
CA GLN A 157 -19.02 21.63 14.77
C GLN A 157 -18.59 20.45 13.91
N ALA A 158 -19.47 19.47 13.67
CA ALA A 158 -19.17 18.32 12.80
C ALA A 158 -18.84 18.76 11.37
N SER A 159 -19.63 19.65 10.76
CA SER A 159 -19.33 20.17 9.42
C SER A 159 -18.03 20.99 9.39
N ALA A 160 -17.79 21.87 10.37
CA ALA A 160 -16.55 22.65 10.44
C ALA A 160 -15.30 21.78 10.65
N ARG A 161 -15.42 20.66 11.38
CA ARG A 161 -14.32 19.69 11.59
C ARG A 161 -13.92 18.96 10.31
N THR A 162 -14.90 18.61 9.48
CA THR A 162 -14.61 17.99 8.18
C THR A 162 -13.86 18.90 7.22
N GLU A 163 -13.82 20.21 7.47
CA GLU A 163 -13.02 21.19 6.71
C GLU A 163 -11.66 21.47 7.35
N SER A 164 -11.35 20.84 8.49
CA SER A 164 -10.07 21.03 9.17
C SER A 164 -8.88 20.51 8.35
N PRO A 165 -7.67 21.05 8.56
CA PRO A 165 -6.49 20.64 7.81
C PRO A 165 -6.20 19.13 7.87
N LEU A 166 -6.44 18.49 9.02
CA LEU A 166 -6.20 17.06 9.19
C LEU A 166 -7.17 16.21 8.37
N TYR A 167 -8.45 16.57 8.35
CA TYR A 167 -9.44 15.87 7.55
C TYR A 167 -9.18 16.04 6.05
N VAL A 168 -8.76 17.24 5.63
CA VAL A 168 -8.35 17.51 4.24
C VAL A 168 -7.13 16.67 3.87
N GLU A 169 -6.12 16.61 4.73
CA GLU A 169 -4.92 15.81 4.51
C GLU A 169 -5.24 14.31 4.45
N ALA A 170 -6.02 13.79 5.39
CA ALA A 170 -6.44 12.39 5.41
C ALA A 170 -7.18 12.01 4.12
N ARG A 171 -8.14 12.83 3.66
CA ARG A 171 -8.82 12.62 2.37
C ARG A 171 -7.87 12.65 1.18
N GLY A 172 -6.84 13.50 1.21
CA GLY A 172 -5.81 13.56 0.18
C GLY A 172 -5.09 12.21 -0.04
N TYR A 173 -4.92 11.43 1.02
CA TYR A 173 -4.37 10.07 0.95
C TYR A 173 -5.44 8.99 0.72
N LEU A 174 -6.62 9.12 1.31
CA LEU A 174 -7.66 8.09 1.26
C LEU A 174 -8.40 8.03 -0.08
N HIS A 175 -8.53 9.15 -0.79
CA HIS A 175 -9.14 9.14 -2.12
C HIS A 175 -8.42 8.21 -3.11
N PRO A 176 -7.09 8.32 -3.31
CA PRO A 176 -6.39 7.40 -4.18
C PRO A 176 -6.38 5.97 -3.62
N ALA A 177 -6.35 5.76 -2.31
CA ALA A 177 -6.46 4.42 -1.72
C ALA A 177 -7.76 3.72 -2.17
N VAL A 178 -8.90 4.38 -1.99
CA VAL A 178 -10.22 3.90 -2.40
C VAL A 178 -10.27 3.60 -3.91
N ASP A 179 -9.77 4.49 -4.76
CA ASP A 179 -9.74 4.28 -6.22
C ASP A 179 -8.94 3.04 -6.61
N PHE A 180 -7.73 2.90 -6.06
CA PHE A 180 -6.86 1.77 -6.37
C PHE A 180 -7.43 0.43 -5.88
N TYR A 181 -8.00 0.38 -4.67
CA TYR A 181 -8.67 -0.83 -4.19
C TYR A 181 -9.91 -1.19 -5.00
N HIS A 182 -10.76 -0.21 -5.35
CA HIS A 182 -11.93 -0.47 -6.19
C HIS A 182 -11.51 -1.08 -7.54
N ARG A 183 -10.46 -0.52 -8.16
CA ARG A 183 -9.90 -1.05 -9.42
C ARG A 183 -9.29 -2.43 -9.24
N ALA A 184 -8.61 -2.69 -8.12
CA ALA A 184 -8.06 -4.01 -7.80
C ALA A 184 -9.17 -5.06 -7.66
N VAL A 185 -10.26 -4.75 -6.94
CA VAL A 185 -11.42 -5.64 -6.80
C VAL A 185 -12.08 -5.89 -8.16
N THR A 186 -12.29 -4.84 -8.96
CA THR A 186 -12.84 -4.98 -10.32
C THR A 186 -11.96 -5.91 -11.18
N ALA A 187 -10.65 -5.72 -11.14
CA ALA A 187 -9.69 -6.53 -11.89
C ALA A 187 -9.62 -8.00 -11.41
N ALA A 188 -9.87 -8.24 -10.12
CA ALA A 188 -9.93 -9.57 -9.53
C ALA A 188 -11.26 -10.27 -9.87
N ASP A 189 -12.37 -9.53 -9.85
CA ASP A 189 -13.71 -10.02 -10.20
C ASP A 189 -13.77 -10.49 -11.65
N LEU A 190 -13.21 -9.70 -12.57
CA LEU A 190 -13.11 -10.07 -13.99
C LEU A 190 -12.33 -11.37 -14.24
N ARG A 191 -11.46 -11.75 -13.29
CA ARG A 191 -10.62 -12.94 -13.34
C ARG A 191 -11.10 -14.07 -12.43
N ASN A 192 -12.15 -13.86 -11.64
CA ASN A 192 -12.65 -14.78 -10.61
C ASN A 192 -11.58 -15.20 -9.59
N VAL A 193 -10.72 -14.26 -9.19
CA VAL A 193 -9.63 -14.48 -8.22
C VAL A 193 -9.74 -13.55 -7.01
N THR A 194 -10.93 -13.02 -6.76
CA THR A 194 -11.19 -12.11 -5.64
C THR A 194 -10.98 -12.84 -4.32
N THR A 195 -10.12 -12.27 -3.47
CA THR A 195 -9.79 -12.79 -2.15
C THR A 195 -10.49 -12.00 -1.06
N GLY A 196 -10.68 -12.64 0.11
CA GLY A 196 -11.24 -11.96 1.27
C GLY A 196 -10.34 -10.83 1.76
N ASP A 197 -9.02 -11.01 1.74
CA ASP A 197 -8.06 -9.97 2.15
C ASP A 197 -8.20 -8.71 1.31
N LEU A 198 -8.32 -8.85 -0.02
CA LEU A 198 -8.52 -7.72 -0.91
C LEU A 198 -9.84 -6.98 -0.60
N LEU A 199 -10.92 -7.72 -0.34
CA LEU A 199 -12.21 -7.15 0.02
C LEU A 199 -12.18 -6.46 1.39
N SER A 200 -11.50 -7.03 2.37
CA SER A 200 -11.32 -6.44 3.70
C SER A 200 -10.52 -5.15 3.64
N SER A 201 -9.39 -5.13 2.93
CA SER A 201 -8.60 -3.91 2.73
C SER A 201 -9.37 -2.83 1.96
N ALA A 202 -10.14 -3.23 0.94
CA ALA A 202 -11.04 -2.31 0.24
C ALA A 202 -12.09 -1.74 1.19
N ALA A 203 -12.71 -2.56 2.04
CA ALA A 203 -13.68 -2.11 3.02
C ALA A 203 -13.06 -1.13 4.01
N GLU A 204 -11.89 -1.43 4.58
CA GLU A 204 -11.19 -0.56 5.53
C GLU A 204 -10.86 0.80 4.93
N ALA A 205 -10.36 0.85 3.70
CA ALA A 205 -10.09 2.11 3.01
C ALA A 205 -11.37 2.95 2.84
N HIS A 206 -12.50 2.32 2.52
CA HIS A 206 -13.79 2.99 2.41
C HIS A 206 -14.30 3.45 3.79
N MET A 207 -14.14 2.64 4.85
CA MET A 207 -14.49 3.04 6.21
C MET A 207 -13.70 4.27 6.66
N SER A 208 -12.37 4.26 6.45
CA SER A 208 -11.50 5.39 6.75
C SER A 208 -11.89 6.63 5.95
N MET A 209 -12.21 6.49 4.66
CA MET A 209 -12.66 7.61 3.82
C MET A 209 -14.00 8.18 4.30
N GLY A 210 -14.94 7.31 4.68
CA GLY A 210 -16.22 7.69 5.26
C GLY A 210 -16.06 8.47 6.56
N SER A 211 -15.18 8.03 7.47
CA SER A 211 -14.97 8.71 8.76
C SER A 211 -14.40 10.12 8.64
N VAL A 212 -13.67 10.42 7.56
CA VAL A 212 -13.11 11.77 7.29
C VAL A 212 -13.94 12.56 6.27
N SER A 213 -15.07 12.04 5.85
CA SER A 213 -16.01 12.70 4.94
C SER A 213 -17.19 13.25 5.73
N GLY A 214 -17.73 14.40 5.29
CA GLY A 214 -18.94 14.95 5.88
C GLY A 214 -20.19 14.43 5.17
N SER A 215 -21.29 14.30 5.91
CA SER A 215 -22.60 14.00 5.32
C SER A 215 -22.98 15.04 4.25
N PRO A 216 -23.48 14.60 3.07
CA PRO A 216 -23.91 13.23 2.73
C PRO A 216 -22.87 12.37 1.96
N ALA A 217 -21.64 12.87 1.77
CA ALA A 217 -20.64 12.18 0.94
C ALA A 217 -20.08 10.90 1.59
N ASP A 218 -20.12 10.83 2.91
CA ASP A 218 -19.71 9.69 3.74
C ASP A 218 -20.57 8.43 3.51
N GLU A 219 -21.86 8.60 3.28
CA GLU A 219 -22.84 7.51 3.13
C GLU A 219 -22.43 6.48 2.06
N GLN A 220 -21.97 6.97 0.90
CA GLN A 220 -21.57 6.10 -0.21
C GLN A 220 -20.36 5.24 0.14
N TYR A 221 -19.42 5.78 0.94
CA TYR A 221 -18.25 5.03 1.37
C TYR A 221 -18.64 3.95 2.39
N PHE A 222 -19.48 4.27 3.37
CA PHE A 222 -19.95 3.29 4.35
C PHE A 222 -20.76 2.17 3.70
N VAL A 223 -21.65 2.50 2.76
CA VAL A 223 -22.40 1.51 1.97
C VAL A 223 -21.45 0.58 1.21
N SER A 224 -20.46 1.14 0.52
CA SER A 224 -19.46 0.36 -0.22
C SER A 224 -18.64 -0.55 0.70
N ALA A 225 -18.23 -0.07 1.87
CA ALA A 225 -17.54 -0.87 2.87
C ALA A 225 -18.37 -2.09 3.30
N ILE A 226 -19.65 -1.89 3.62
CA ILE A 226 -20.56 -2.98 4.00
C ILE A 226 -20.73 -3.99 2.87
N HIS A 227 -20.84 -3.54 1.61
CA HIS A 227 -20.91 -4.45 0.48
C HIS A 227 -19.64 -5.30 0.34
N TYR A 228 -18.44 -4.72 0.49
CA TYR A 228 -17.20 -5.49 0.47
C TYR A 228 -17.11 -6.49 1.62
N LEU A 229 -17.47 -6.10 2.84
CA LEU A 229 -17.46 -7.00 3.99
C LEU A 229 -18.43 -8.18 3.83
N ARG A 230 -19.65 -7.94 3.34
CA ARG A 230 -20.61 -9.03 3.04
C ARG A 230 -20.05 -9.99 1.99
N ARG A 231 -19.41 -9.45 0.96
CA ARG A 231 -18.75 -10.26 -0.08
C ARG A 231 -17.60 -11.08 0.52
N ALA A 232 -16.81 -10.49 1.41
CA ALA A 232 -15.72 -11.19 2.09
C ALA A 232 -16.27 -12.32 2.98
N GLN A 233 -17.35 -12.08 3.72
CA GLN A 233 -18.00 -13.06 4.59
C GLN A 233 -18.58 -14.25 3.81
N ALA A 234 -18.99 -14.01 2.56
CA ALA A 234 -19.53 -15.05 1.69
C ALA A 234 -18.46 -15.96 1.06
N LEU A 235 -17.18 -15.60 1.16
CA LEU A 235 -16.10 -16.45 0.64
C LEU A 235 -15.85 -17.65 1.57
N PRO A 236 -15.79 -18.88 1.03
CA PRO A 236 -15.40 -20.06 1.81
C PRO A 236 -14.02 -19.87 2.43
N ASP A 237 -13.85 -20.37 3.66
CA ASP A 237 -12.58 -20.38 4.39
C ASP A 237 -11.95 -19.00 4.69
N TYR A 238 -12.67 -17.91 4.42
CA TYR A 238 -12.26 -16.58 4.83
C TYR A 238 -12.90 -16.16 6.15
N GLN A 239 -12.08 -15.69 7.08
CA GLN A 239 -12.55 -15.12 8.34
C GLN A 239 -12.22 -13.64 8.36
N ILE A 240 -13.27 -12.82 8.43
CA ILE A 240 -13.14 -11.38 8.64
C ILE A 240 -12.55 -11.13 10.03
N SER A 241 -11.72 -10.09 10.16
CA SER A 241 -11.19 -9.70 11.47
C SER A 241 -12.32 -9.31 12.44
N ALA A 242 -12.13 -9.56 13.74
CA ALA A 242 -13.18 -9.31 14.75
C ALA A 242 -13.71 -7.87 14.73
N HIS A 243 -12.84 -6.89 14.46
CA HIS A 243 -13.22 -5.48 14.34
C HIS A 243 -14.15 -5.24 13.14
N LEU A 244 -13.83 -5.81 11.97
CA LEU A 244 -14.64 -5.67 10.76
C LEU A 244 -15.95 -6.45 10.84
N GLU A 245 -15.95 -7.60 11.52
CA GLU A 245 -17.17 -8.35 11.83
C GLU A 245 -18.09 -7.54 12.75
N GLN A 246 -17.54 -6.91 13.79
CA GLN A 246 -18.30 -6.02 14.66
C GLN A 246 -18.92 -4.86 13.88
N TYR A 247 -18.13 -4.21 13.01
CA TYR A 247 -18.62 -3.15 12.14
C TYR A 247 -19.77 -3.63 11.23
N LEU A 248 -19.63 -4.80 10.61
CA LEU A 248 -20.68 -5.39 9.78
C LEU A 248 -21.95 -5.69 10.57
N ASN A 249 -21.83 -6.16 11.82
CA ASN A 249 -22.98 -6.43 12.68
C ASN A 249 -23.72 -5.15 13.09
N ASP A 250 -22.97 -4.09 13.43
CA ASP A 250 -23.53 -2.83 13.91
C ASP A 250 -24.24 -2.04 12.80
N TYR A 251 -23.62 -2.00 11.61
CA TYR A 251 -24.06 -1.14 10.51
C TYR A 251 -24.70 -1.89 9.34
N GLY A 252 -24.43 -3.19 9.19
CA GLY A 252 -24.89 -3.98 8.06
C GLY A 252 -26.40 -4.00 7.89
N ARG A 253 -27.17 -3.86 8.98
CA ARG A 253 -28.64 -3.80 8.92
C ARG A 253 -29.21 -2.54 8.24
N TYR A 254 -28.41 -1.49 8.09
CA TYR A 254 -28.85 -0.22 7.50
C TYR A 254 -28.59 -0.12 6.00
N VAL A 255 -27.86 -1.09 5.44
CA VAL A 255 -27.52 -1.17 4.02
C VAL A 255 -28.24 -2.38 3.45
N ASN A 256 -29.08 -2.18 2.43
CA ASN A 256 -29.80 -3.29 1.78
C ASN A 256 -28.93 -3.95 0.71
#